data_AF-A0A016V6X1-F1
#
_entry.id   AF-A0A016V6X1-F1
#
_cell.length_a   1.000
_cell.length_b   1.000
_cell.length_c   1.000
_cell.angle_alpha   90.00
_cell.angle_beta   90.00
_cell.angle_gamma   90.00
#
_symmetry.space_group_name_H-M   'P 1'
#
loop_
_entity.id
_entity.type
_entity.pdbx_description
1 polymer ?
#
loop_
_entity_poly.entity_id
_entity_poly.type
_entity_poly.pdbx_seq_one_letter_code
_entity_poly.pdbx_strand_id
1 'polypeptide(L)' 'MCTSQANGYCFNMQLAELRYVASSCQNIKGIIKLDDDVGWNVEKASHFINNSLSTNEICCSRRSDFKPLYKTGEKW' A
#
# COMPACT_ATOMS: atom_id res chain seq x y z
N MET A 1 6.84 2.04 25.11
CA MET A 1 7.92 3.01 24.82
C MET A 1 8.64 2.46 23.60
N CYS A 2 8.25 2.87 22.38
CA CYS A 2 8.87 2.37 21.15
C CYS A 2 9.85 3.44 20.64
N THR A 3 11.13 3.15 20.78
CA THR A 3 12.25 4.00 20.37
C THR A 3 12.64 3.71 18.91
N SER A 4 12.64 4.78 18.10
CA SER A 4 13.41 5.02 16.87
C SER A 4 14.03 3.83 16.10
N GLN A 5 13.39 3.35 15.02
CA GLN A 5 14.06 2.89 13.76
C GLN A 5 13.12 3.07 12.54
N ALA A 6 12.92 4.30 12.07
CA ALA A 6 11.90 4.62 11.06
C ALA A 6 12.06 3.94 9.67
N ASN A 7 13.25 3.39 9.34
CA ASN A 7 13.50 2.85 7.99
C ASN A 7 13.38 1.32 7.87
N GLY A 8 13.31 0.59 8.98
CA GLY A 8 13.20 -0.88 8.99
C GLY A 8 11.79 -1.41 9.28
N TYR A 9 10.95 -0.63 9.97
CA TYR A 9 9.65 -1.11 10.43
C TYR A 9 8.55 -1.03 9.36
N CYS A 10 8.50 0.00 8.52
CA CYS A 10 7.45 0.13 7.50
C CYS A 10 7.48 -1.01 6.47
N PHE A 11 8.67 -1.46 6.05
CA PHE A 11 8.80 -2.57 5.11
C PHE A 11 8.40 -3.92 5.74
N ASN A 12 8.78 -4.13 7.01
CA ASN A 12 8.42 -5.36 7.72
C ASN A 12 6.92 -5.43 8.04
N MET A 13 6.26 -4.31 8.35
CA MET A 13 4.80 -4.27 8.54
C MET A 13 4.07 -4.65 7.25
N GLN A 14 4.50 -4.13 6.10
CA GLN A 14 3.92 -4.48 4.80
C GLN A 14 4.00 -5.99 4.51
N LEU A 15 5.13 -6.63 4.80
CA LEU A 15 5.31 -8.06 4.53
C LEU A 15 4.46 -8.94 5.46
N ALA A 16 4.35 -8.57 6.73
CA ALA A 16 3.55 -9.29 7.71
C ALA A 16 2.04 -9.17 7.41
N GLU A 17 1.57 -7.97 7.06
CA GLU A 17 0.18 -7.72 6.65
C GLU A 17 -0.19 -8.54 5.42
N LEU A 18 0.64 -8.54 4.39
CA LEU A 18 0.39 -9.30 3.16
C LEU A 18 0.36 -10.81 3.43
N ARG A 19 1.25 -11.32 4.30
CA ARG A 19 1.24 -12.73 4.70
C ARG A 19 -0.05 -13.11 5.44
N TYR A 20 -0.51 -12.25 6.35
CA TYR A 20 -1.76 -12.49 7.06
C TYR A 20 -2.96 -12.51 6.11
N VAL A 21 -3.05 -11.55 5.19
CA VAL A 21 -4.15 -11.52 4.21
C VAL A 21 -4.10 -12.77 3.32
N ALA A 22 -2.92 -13.17 2.87
CA ALA A 22 -2.75 -14.38 2.06
C ALA A 22 -3.13 -15.67 2.80
N SER A 23 -2.90 -15.76 4.11
CA SER A 23 -3.25 -16.94 4.91
C SER A 23 -4.72 -16.98 5.33
N SER A 24 -5.31 -15.82 5.60
CA SER A 24 -6.62 -15.72 6.27
C SER A 24 -7.77 -15.42 5.34
N CYS A 25 -7.51 -14.86 4.15
CA CYS A 25 -8.53 -14.47 3.18
C CYS A 25 -8.42 -15.34 1.92
N GLN A 26 -9.48 -16.11 1.63
CA GLN A 26 -9.59 -16.90 0.41
C GLN A 26 -10.56 -16.22 -0.58
N ASN A 27 -10.33 -16.39 -1.88
CA ASN A 27 -11.21 -15.89 -2.95
C ASN A 27 -11.43 -14.36 -2.98
N ILE A 28 -10.43 -13.59 -2.55
CA ILE A 28 -10.46 -12.13 -2.65
C ILE A 28 -10.16 -11.68 -4.09
N LYS A 29 -10.94 -10.73 -4.60
CA LYS A 29 -10.75 -10.17 -5.96
C LYS A 29 -9.66 -9.08 -6.01
N GLY A 30 -9.38 -8.43 -4.88
CA GLY A 30 -8.34 -7.41 -4.77
C GLY A 30 -8.14 -6.97 -3.33
N ILE A 31 -6.98 -6.37 -3.05
CA ILE A 31 -6.61 -5.77 -1.77
C ILE A 31 -6.30 -4.30 -2.02
N ILE A 32 -6.83 -3.41 -1.19
CA ILE A 32 -6.49 -1.99 -1.20
C ILE A 32 -5.80 -1.66 0.11
N LYS A 33 -4.63 -1.02 0.04
CA LYS A 33 -3.93 -0.45 1.19
C LYS A 33 -4.01 1.08 1.13
N LEU A 34 -4.49 1.69 2.20
CA LEU A 34 -4.62 3.15 2.37
C LEU A 34 -4.18 3.51 3.79
N ASP A 35 -3.72 4.75 3.98
CA ASP A 35 -3.47 5.30 5.31
C ASP A 35 -4.82 5.67 5.97
N ASP A 36 -4.85 5.77 7.30
CA ASP A 36 -6.06 6.00 8.10
C ASP A 36 -6.61 7.43 8.01
N ASP A 37 -5.81 8.36 7.49
CA ASP A 37 -6.15 9.77 7.26
C ASP A 37 -6.54 10.07 5.80
N VAL A 38 -6.70 9.04 4.96
CA VAL A 38 -7.07 9.19 3.55
C VAL A 38 -8.56 8.88 3.31
N GLY A 39 -9.29 9.88 2.82
CA GLY A 39 -10.62 9.68 2.25
C GLY A 39 -10.56 9.04 0.86
N TRP A 40 -11.39 8.03 0.61
CA TRP A 40 -11.46 7.34 -0.70
C TRP A 40 -12.89 7.06 -1.13
N ASN A 41 -13.10 6.98 -2.44
CA ASN A 41 -14.40 6.65 -3.02
C ASN A 41 -14.51 5.14 -3.25
N VAL A 42 -15.28 4.48 -2.38
CA VAL A 42 -15.48 3.03 -2.38
C VAL A 42 -16.11 2.53 -3.69
N GLU A 43 -17.06 3.27 -4.26
CA GLU A 43 -17.76 2.89 -5.49
C GLU A 43 -16.83 2.93 -6.71
N LYS A 44 -16.05 4.00 -6.85
CA LYS A 44 -15.06 4.10 -7.93
C LYS A 44 -13.98 3.04 -7.81
N ALA A 45 -13.51 2.77 -6.59
CA ALA A 45 -12.50 1.75 -6.35
C ALA A 45 -13.03 0.32 -6.63
N SER A 46 -14.26 0.03 -6.23
CA SER A 46 -14.88 -1.27 -6.51
C SER A 46 -15.13 -1.47 -8.00
N HIS A 47 -15.56 -0.43 -8.72
CA HIS A 47 -15.70 -0.47 -10.18
C HIS A 47 -14.36 -0.75 -10.86
N PHE A 48 -13.28 -0.08 -10.43
CA PHE A 48 -11.93 -0.31 -10.96
C PHE A 48 -11.46 -1.76 -10.73
N ILE A 49 -11.59 -2.27 -9.50
CA ILE A 49 -11.25 -3.68 -9.18
C ILE A 49 -12.04 -4.65 -10.03
N ASN A 50 -13.31 -4.35 -10.29
CA ASN A 50 -14.17 -5.28 -10.99
C ASN A 50 -13.92 -5.36 -12.49
N ASN A 51 -13.54 -4.24 -13.10
CA ASN A 51 -13.59 -4.07 -14.55
C ASN A 51 -12.23 -3.79 -15.20
N SER A 52 -11.22 -3.38 -14.43
CA SER A 52 -9.94 -2.91 -14.98
C SER A 52 -8.73 -3.67 -14.47
N LEU A 53 -8.84 -4.38 -13.35
CA LEU A 53 -7.77 -5.19 -12.79
C LEU A 53 -7.74 -6.58 -13.46
N SER A 54 -6.59 -6.93 -14.03
CA SER A 54 -6.33 -8.30 -14.47
C SER A 54 -5.76 -9.14 -13.30
N THR A 55 -5.90 -10.46 -13.37
CA THR A 55 -5.43 -11.35 -12.31
C THR A 55 -3.91 -11.23 -12.15
N ASN A 56 -3.42 -11.07 -10.91
CA ASN A 56 -2.00 -10.97 -10.52
C ASN A 56 -1.29 -9.64 -10.81
N GLU A 57 -2.00 -8.53 -11.00
CA GLU A 57 -1.38 -7.21 -11.11
C GLU A 57 -1.21 -6.49 -9.76
N ILE A 58 -0.07 -5.83 -9.58
CA ILE A 58 0.16 -4.85 -8.51
C ILE A 58 -0.01 -3.46 -9.12
N CYS A 59 -1.11 -2.79 -8.78
CA CYS A 59 -1.35 -1.40 -9.19
C CYS A 59 -0.86 -0.43 -8.12
N CYS A 60 0.19 0.32 -8.43
CA CYS A 60 0.64 1.44 -7.61
C CYS A 60 0.44 2.72 -8.43
N SER A 61 -0.20 3.73 -7.86
CA SER A 61 -0.19 5.11 -8.36
C SER A 61 1.21 5.71 -8.17
N ARG A 62 2.20 5.14 -8.84
CA ARG A 62 3.58 5.58 -8.75
C ARG A 62 3.72 6.84 -9.59
N ARG A 63 4.13 7.95 -8.98
CA ARG A 63 4.68 9.10 -9.72
C ARG A 63 5.89 8.63 -10.50
N SER A 64 5.83 8.71 -11.83
CA SER A 64 6.90 8.26 -12.74
C SER A 64 8.17 9.13 -12.66
N ASP A 65 8.06 10.29 -12.03
CA ASP A 65 9.09 11.34 -11.95
C ASP A 65 9.73 11.47 -10.55
N PHE A 66 9.53 10.51 -9.66
CA PHE A 66 10.09 10.57 -8.31
C PHE A 66 11.63 10.57 -8.33
N LYS A 67 12.23 11.58 -7.69
CA LYS A 67 13.66 11.62 -7.38
C LYS A 67 13.84 11.52 -5.86
N PRO A 68 14.74 10.67 -5.36
CA PRO A 68 15.03 10.62 -3.93
C PRO A 68 15.48 12.00 -3.45
N LEU A 69 14.98 12.43 -2.29
CA LEU A 69 15.46 13.63 -1.65
C LEU A 69 16.66 13.29 -0.78
N TYR A 70 17.68 14.16 -0.83
CA TYR A 70 18.95 13.96 -0.16
C TYR A 70 19.26 15.06 0.87
N LYS A 71 18.33 16.01 1.07
CA LYS A 71 18.57 17.14 1.98
C LYS A 71 18.20 16.78 3.41
N THR A 72 19.04 17.25 4.33
CA THR A 72 18.82 17.09 5.76
C THR A 72 17.58 17.89 6.20
N GLY A 73 16.65 17.23 6.90
CA GLY A 73 15.42 17.85 7.41
C GLY A 73 14.17 17.61 6.56
N GLU A 74 14.30 17.01 5.38
CA GLU A 74 13.15 16.53 4.61
C GLU A 74 12.68 15.18 5.17
N LYS A 75 11.35 15.01 5.23
CA LYS A 75 10.73 13.78 5.77
C LYS A 75 10.92 12.58 4.82
N TRP A 76 11.04 12.86 3.53
CA TRP A 76 11.26 11.94 2.42
C TRP A 76 12.14 12.59 1.40
#